data_AF-A0A7D4Y6S1-F1
#
_entry.id   AF-A0A7D4Y6S1-F1
#
_cell.length_a   1.000
_cell.length_b   1.000
_cell.length_c   1.000
_cell.angle_alpha   90.00
_cell.angle_beta   90.00
_cell.angle_gamma   90.00
#
_symmetry.space_group_name_H-M   'P 1'
#
loop_
_entity.id
_entity.type
_entity.pdbx_description
1 polymer ?
#
loop_
_entity_poly.entity_id
_entity_poly.type
_entity_poly.pdbx_seq_one_letter_code
_entity_poly.pdbx_strand_id
1 'polypeptide(L)' 'MLPPDAPSRSDLHLLFIPLALAGGVATAVLSSLSLVVGAAVGSLLASLAVVDGLAIHPPTRE' A
#
# COMPACT_ATOMS: atom_id res chain seq x y z
N MET A 1 1.09 -6.07 26.16
CA MET A 1 1.45 -7.23 25.31
C MET A 1 0.51 -7.21 24.12
N LEU A 2 1.02 -7.24 22.88
CA LEU A 2 0.16 -7.31 21.69
C LEU A 2 -0.51 -8.70 21.64
N PRO A 3 -1.76 -8.81 21.15
CA PRO A 3 -2.40 -10.10 20.92
C PRO A 3 -1.53 -11.01 20.02
N PRO A 4 -1.51 -12.34 20.25
CA PRO A 4 -0.73 -13.27 19.43
C PRO A 4 -1.18 -13.29 17.96
N ASP A 5 -2.42 -12.90 17.67
CA ASP A 5 -2.99 -12.81 16.32
C ASP A 5 -2.89 -11.40 15.70
N ALA A 6 -2.11 -10.50 16.32
CA ALA A 6 -1.94 -9.17 15.76
C ALA A 6 -1.24 -9.26 14.38
N PRO A 7 -1.77 -8.57 13.35
CA PRO A 7 -1.22 -8.65 12.01
C PRO A 7 0.25 -8.22 12.00
N SER A 8 1.07 -9.00 11.32
CA SER A 8 2.47 -8.64 11.13
C SER A 8 2.58 -7.41 10.25
N ARG A 9 3.72 -6.73 10.33
CA ARG A 9 4.03 -5.57 9.47
C ARG A 9 3.93 -5.90 7.98
N SER A 10 4.36 -7.11 7.61
CA SER A 10 4.25 -7.63 6.25
C SER A 10 2.79 -7.80 5.83
N ASP A 11 1.91 -8.29 6.72
CA ASP A 11 0.47 -8.41 6.45
C ASP A 11 -0.16 -7.04 6.21
N LEU A 12 0.26 -6.02 6.97
CA LEU A 12 -0.19 -4.64 6.78
C LEU A 12 0.27 -4.08 5.43
N HIS A 13 1.49 -4.37 4.98
CA HIS A 13 1.97 -3.95 3.65
C HIS A 13 1.20 -4.63 2.53
N LEU A 14 0.96 -5.95 2.67
CA LEU A 14 0.17 -6.76 1.74
C LEU A 14 -1.26 -6.24 1.61
N LEU A 15 -1.85 -5.73 2.69
CA LEU A 15 -3.16 -5.09 2.66
C LEU A 15 -3.10 -3.68 2.06
N PHE A 16 -2.09 -2.88 2.43
CA PHE A 16 -2.01 -1.47 2.05
C PHE A 16 -1.79 -1.25 0.56
N ILE A 17 -0.90 -2.03 -0.07
CA ILE A 17 -0.58 -1.89 -1.50
C ILE A 17 -1.81 -1.98 -2.41
N PRO A 18 -2.63 -3.06 -2.36
CA PRO A 18 -3.83 -3.15 -3.18
C PRO A 18 -4.87 -2.10 -2.78
N LEU A 19 -4.95 -1.72 -1.51
CA LEU A 19 -5.89 -0.69 -1.04
C LEU A 19 -5.55 0.70 -1.58
N ALA A 20 -4.27 1.07 -1.59
CA ALA A 20 -3.78 2.32 -2.15
C ALA A 20 -4.04 2.40 -3.66
N LEU A 21 -3.80 1.29 -4.38
CA LEU A 21 -4.06 1.22 -5.81
C LEU A 21 -5.57 1.28 -6.12
N ALA A 22 -6.37 0.46 -5.46
CA ALA A 22 -7.82 0.45 -5.61
C ALA A 22 -8.44 1.79 -5.22
N GLY A 23 -7.94 2.42 -4.15
CA GLY A 23 -8.36 3.75 -3.72
C GLY A 23 -8.04 4.83 -4.75
N GLY A 24 -6.86 4.79 -5.37
CA GLY A 24 -6.50 5.71 -6.47
C GLY A 24 -7.41 5.55 -7.69
N VAL A 25 -7.71 4.31 -8.09
CA VAL A 25 -8.65 4.01 -9.18
C VAL A 25 -10.07 4.46 -8.83
N ALA A 26 -10.56 4.10 -7.64
CA ALA A 26 -11.89 4.49 -7.17
C ALA A 26 -12.04 6.02 -7.12
N THR A 27 -11.03 6.73 -6.62
CA THR A 27 -11.02 8.20 -6.57
C THR A 27 -11.09 8.81 -7.97
N ALA A 28 -10.34 8.27 -8.94
CA ALA A 28 -10.42 8.74 -10.32
C ALA A 28 -11.81 8.49 -10.94
N VAL A 29 -12.40 7.32 -10.70
CA VAL A 29 -13.77 7.00 -11.16
C VAL A 29 -14.79 7.96 -10.54
N LEU A 30 -14.73 8.19 -9.23
CA LEU A 30 -15.68 9.05 -8.51
C LEU A 30 -15.51 10.54 -8.81
N SER A 31 -14.31 10.96 -9.21
CA SER A 31 -13.98 12.37 -9.46
C SER A 31 -13.95 12.72 -10.95
N SER A 32 -14.35 11.81 -11.85
CA SER A 32 -14.22 11.95 -13.31
C SER A 32 -12.81 12.32 -13.78
N LEU A 33 -11.80 11.95 -13.00
CA LEU A 33 -10.40 12.16 -13.32
C LEU A 33 -9.94 11.07 -14.29
N SER A 34 -8.90 11.34 -15.07
CA SER A 34 -8.30 10.29 -15.90
C SER A 34 -7.89 9.10 -15.03
N LEU A 35 -8.28 7.89 -15.44
CA LEU A 35 -7.89 6.64 -14.76
C LEU A 35 -6.37 6.52 -14.63
N VAL A 36 -5.62 7.03 -15.63
CA VAL A 36 -4.16 7.05 -15.62
C VAL A 36 -3.63 7.86 -14.44
N VAL A 37 -4.25 9.01 -14.16
CA VAL A 37 -3.86 9.87 -13.04
C VAL A 37 -4.18 9.19 -11.70
N GLY A 38 -5.37 8.59 -11.57
CA GLY A 38 -5.74 7.83 -10.37
C GLY A 38 -4.82 6.64 -10.09
N ALA A 39 -4.53 5.85 -11.13
CA ALA A 39 -3.62 4.72 -11.03
C ALA A 39 -2.19 5.16 -10.71
N ALA A 40 -1.70 6.27 -11.28
CA ALA A 40 -0.38 6.81 -10.98
C ALA A 40 -0.27 7.26 -9.52
N VAL A 41 -1.27 8.00 -9.01
CA VAL A 41 -1.31 8.43 -7.61
C VAL A 41 -1.42 7.23 -6.66
N GLY A 42 -2.31 6.27 -6.95
CA GLY A 42 -2.45 5.05 -6.16
C GLY A 42 -1.17 4.22 -6.14
N SER A 43 -0.46 4.12 -7.28
CA SER A 43 0.83 3.44 -7.39
C SER A 43 1.93 4.15 -6.62
N LEU A 44 1.95 5.49 -6.64
CA LEU A 44 2.90 6.29 -5.85
C LEU A 44 2.70 6.05 -4.35
N LEU A 45 1.46 6.03 -3.89
CA LEU A 45 1.14 5.71 -2.49
C LEU A 45 1.51 4.28 -2.14
N ALA A 46 1.17 3.30 -2.97
CA ALA A 46 1.53 1.89 -2.76
C ALA A 46 3.06 1.69 -2.66
N SER A 47 3.83 2.46 -3.43
CA SER A 47 5.30 2.41 -3.40
C SER A 47 5.89 2.76 -2.03
N LEU A 48 5.18 3.54 -1.20
CA LEU A 48 5.65 3.86 0.16
C LEU A 48 5.75 2.62 1.05
N ALA A 49 4.81 1.68 0.94
CA ALA A 49 4.88 0.42 1.69
C ALA A 49 6.02 -0.48 1.21
N VAL A 50 6.33 -0.43 -0.09
CA VAL A 50 7.50 -1.14 -0.66
C VAL A 50 8.79 -0.53 -0.12
N VAL A 51 8.92 0.80 -0.13
CA VAL A 51 10.09 1.51 0.42
C VAL A 51 10.25 1.23 1.92
N ASP A 52 9.18 1.30 2.69
CA ASP A 52 9.25 1.01 4.12
C ASP A 52 9.65 -0.45 4.39
N GLY A 53 9.10 -1.41 3.64
CA GLY A 53 9.40 -2.83 3.79
C GLY A 53 10.75 -3.29 3.24
N LEU A 54 11.34 -2.58 2.27
CA LEU A 54 12.61 -2.97 1.65
C LEU A 54 13.79 -2.10 2.07
N ALA A 55 13.57 -0.80 2.32
CA ALA A 55 14.66 0.16 2.54
C ALA A 55 14.79 0.61 3.99
N ILE A 56 13.68 0.84 4.70
CA ILE A 56 13.71 1.36 6.08
C ILE A 56 13.73 0.22 7.10
N HIS A 57 12.85 -0.76 6.91
CA HIS A 57 12.71 -1.90 7.81
C HIS A 57 12.76 -3.21 7.00
N PRO A 58 13.92 -3.51 6.37
CA PRO A 58 14.08 -4.71 5.58
C PRO A 58 13.79 -5.95 6.44
N PRO A 59 13.19 -7.01 5.85
CA PRO A 59 13.05 -8.28 6.54
C PRO A 59 14.45 -8.77 6.91
N THR A 60 14.73 -8.83 8.21
CA THR A 60 15.96 -9.47 8.70
C THR A 60 15.90 -10.92 8.25
N ARG A 61 16.86 -11.30 7.40
CA ARG A 61 16.98 -12.68 6.91
C ARG A 61 16.94 -13.63 8.11
N GLU A 62 15.94 -14.50 8.13
CA GLU A 62 16.03 -15.76 8.86
C GLU A 62 16.97 -16.71 8.12
#